data_AF-A0AAV6KUD7-F1
#
_entry.id   AF-A0AAV6KUD7-F1
#
_cell.length_a   1.000
_cell.length_b   1.000
_cell.length_c   1.000
_cell.angle_alpha   90.00
_cell.angle_beta   90.00
_cell.angle_gamma   90.00
#
_symmetry.space_group_name_H-M   'P 1'
#
loop_
_entity.id
_entity.type
_entity.pdbx_description
1 polymer ?
#
loop_
_entity_poly.entity_id
_entity_poly.type
_entity_poly.pdbx_seq_one_letter_code
_entity_poly.pdbx_strand_id
1 'polypeptide(L)'
;METIDQLNPPSGRHVVAMPFPGRGHINPMINLCTLLIPSPKISTITLILTEEWLALVSHHLPPAAASPKLRLRSIPNVLPSERTRGADFSGFSFYRAVDVEMEAPFEELLLTDDLLPVSCIVYDVFLRWVPGVGSRRNIPDFNQLETTEELSS
;
A
#
# COMPACT_ATOMS: atom_id res chain seq x y z
N MET A 1 -25.40 -19.19 21.85
CA MET A 1 -25.82 -17.91 21.25
C MET A 1 -24.58 -17.35 20.58
N GLU A 2 -24.32 -17.84 19.36
CA GLU A 2 -23.21 -17.41 18.53
C GLU A 2 -23.47 -15.96 18.09
N THR A 3 -22.49 -15.10 18.32
CA THR A 3 -22.60 -13.67 18.07
C THR A 3 -22.67 -13.41 16.56
N ILE A 4 -23.73 -12.71 16.15
CA ILE A 4 -24.10 -12.35 14.78
C ILE A 4 -23.11 -11.31 14.17
N ASP A 5 -22.02 -10.99 14.88
CA ASP A 5 -20.99 -10.03 14.45
C ASP A 5 -20.11 -10.52 13.29
N GLN A 6 -20.24 -11.78 12.85
CA GLN A 6 -19.47 -12.35 11.74
C GLN A 6 -20.14 -12.22 10.36
N LEU A 7 -21.35 -11.64 10.26
CA LEU A 7 -22.11 -11.60 8.99
C LEU A 7 -22.20 -10.25 8.29
N ASN A 8 -21.61 -9.18 8.86
CA ASN A 8 -21.57 -7.88 8.19
C ASN A 8 -20.13 -7.52 7.83
N PRO A 9 -19.80 -7.29 6.54
CA PRO A 9 -18.51 -6.69 6.20
C PRO A 9 -18.42 -5.34 6.91
N PRO A 10 -17.24 -4.97 7.45
CA PRO A 10 -17.11 -3.71 8.17
C PRO A 10 -17.54 -2.58 7.23
N SER A 11 -18.49 -1.76 7.67
CA SER A 11 -19.15 -0.69 6.92
C SER A 11 -18.25 0.52 6.60
N GLY A 12 -16.94 0.29 6.49
CA GLY A 12 -15.91 1.29 6.25
C GLY A 12 -15.02 0.91 5.06
N ARG A 13 -14.28 1.89 4.57
CA ARG A 13 -13.37 1.74 3.44
C ARG A 13 -12.12 0.95 3.84
N HIS A 14 -11.73 0.02 2.98
CA HIS A 14 -10.42 -0.61 3.03
C HIS A 14 -9.44 0.17 2.16
N VAL A 15 -8.42 0.74 2.79
CA VAL A 15 -7.37 1.51 2.12
C VAL A 15 -6.13 0.64 1.96
N VAL A 16 -5.60 0.51 0.75
CA VAL A 16 -4.28 -0.08 0.52
C VAL A 16 -3.27 1.05 0.39
N ALA A 17 -2.15 0.94 1.11
CA ALA A 17 -1.04 1.88 1.06
C ALA A 17 0.19 1.20 0.45
N MET A 18 0.77 1.80 -0.59
CA MET A 18 1.95 1.28 -1.29
C MET A 18 3.03 2.37 -1.41
N PRO A 19 4.04 2.37 -0.52
CA PRO A 19 5.13 3.32 -0.59
C PRO A 19 6.18 2.92 -1.63
N PHE A 20 6.93 3.91 -2.10
CA PHE A 20 8.18 3.68 -2.81
C PHE A 20 9.18 3.00 -1.86
N PRO A 21 9.94 1.98 -2.32
CA PRO A 21 10.74 1.10 -1.45
C PRO A 21 12.04 1.75 -0.96
N GLY A 22 11.92 2.79 -0.13
CA GLY A 22 13.01 3.53 0.48
C GLY A 22 12.59 4.13 1.83
N ARG A 23 13.51 4.20 2.81
CA ARG A 23 13.26 4.76 4.15
C ARG A 23 12.55 6.12 4.13
N GLY A 24 12.97 7.00 3.22
CA GLY A 24 12.41 8.35 3.06
C GLY A 24 10.94 8.39 2.65
N HIS A 25 10.40 7.28 2.12
CA HIS A 25 9.01 7.15 1.68
C HIS A 25 8.19 6.25 2.62
N ILE A 26 8.79 5.15 3.07
CA ILE A 26 8.15 4.18 3.97
C ILE A 26 7.79 4.81 5.32
N ASN A 27 8.69 5.60 5.92
CA ASN A 27 8.43 6.24 7.21
C ASN A 27 7.26 7.23 7.13
N PRO A 28 7.21 8.16 6.15
CA PRO A 28 6.03 8.99 5.93
C PRO A 28 4.76 8.20 5.68
N MET A 29 4.80 7.11 4.90
CA MET A 29 3.61 6.29 4.64
C MET A 29 3.10 5.60 5.91
N ILE A 30 3.99 5.08 6.77
CA ILE A 30 3.63 4.54 8.08
C ILE A 30 2.95 5.62 8.94
N ASN A 31 3.51 6.83 8.96
CA ASN A 31 2.92 7.94 9.70
C ASN A 31 1.54 8.34 9.15
N LEU A 32 1.39 8.41 7.83
CA LEU A 32 0.11 8.66 7.17
C LEU A 32 -0.92 7.59 7.56
N CYS A 33 -0.58 6.31 7.42
CA CYS A 33 -1.43 5.21 7.85
C CYS A 33 -1.83 5.33 9.32
N THR A 34 -0.89 5.70 10.19
CA THR A 34 -1.12 5.90 11.63
C THR A 34 -2.12 7.03 11.90
N LEU A 35 -2.00 8.15 11.18
CA LEU A 35 -2.92 9.29 11.29
C LEU A 35 -4.33 8.99 10.77
N LEU A 36 -4.47 8.00 9.88
CA LEU A 36 -5.77 7.59 9.32
C LEU A 36 -6.53 6.58 10.21
N ILE A 37 -5.86 5.90 11.14
CA ILE A 37 -6.47 4.90 12.05
C ILE A 37 -7.72 5.42 12.79
N PRO A 38 -7.73 6.65 13.36
CA PRO A 38 -8.89 7.15 14.11
C PRO A 38 -10.13 7.41 13.24
N SER A 39 -9.99 7.46 11.91
CA SER A 39 -11.11 7.75 11.01
C SER A 39 -12.22 6.70 11.15
N PRO A 40 -13.47 7.11 11.43
CA PRO A 40 -14.59 6.17 11.48
C PRO A 40 -15.00 5.66 10.09
N LYS A 41 -14.57 6.35 9.02
CA LYS A 41 -14.85 5.97 7.63
C LYS A 41 -13.92 4.87 7.11
N ILE A 42 -12.81 4.61 7.80
CA ILE A 42 -11.79 3.62 7.43
C ILE A 42 -11.92 2.43 8.38
N SER A 43 -12.23 1.28 7.81
CA SER A 43 -12.34 0.01 8.53
C SER A 43 -10.97 -0.67 8.65
N THR A 44 -10.16 -0.59 7.60
CA THR A 44 -8.87 -1.27 7.52
C THR A 44 -7.93 -0.48 6.63
N ILE A 45 -6.66 -0.50 6.98
CA ILE A 45 -5.54 0.00 6.20
C ILE A 45 -4.58 -1.17 6.02
N THR A 46 -4.26 -1.54 4.78
CA THR A 46 -3.22 -2.52 4.49
C THR A 46 -2.01 -1.82 3.92
N LEU A 47 -0.91 -1.76 4.68
CA LEU A 47 0.37 -1.29 4.20
C LEU A 47 1.11 -2.46 3.54
N ILE A 48 1.37 -2.33 2.23
CA ILE A 48 2.10 -3.32 1.45
C ILE A 48 3.55 -2.87 1.30
N LEU A 49 4.49 -3.77 1.60
CA LEU A 49 5.93 -3.53 1.50
C LEU A 49 6.58 -4.67 0.70
N THR A 50 7.88 -4.59 0.40
CA THR A 50 8.61 -5.84 0.06
C THR A 50 8.86 -6.65 1.33
N GLU A 51 9.13 -7.95 1.19
CA GLU A 51 9.50 -8.81 2.32
C GLU A 51 10.69 -8.25 3.13
N GLU A 52 11.74 -7.75 2.45
CA GLU A 52 12.88 -7.14 3.15
C GLU A 52 12.42 -5.92 3.96
N TRP A 53 11.63 -5.03 3.35
CA TRP A 53 11.15 -3.83 4.02
C TRP A 53 10.22 -4.13 5.18
N LEU A 54 9.33 -5.12 5.05
CA LEU A 54 8.48 -5.59 6.13
C LEU A 54 9.32 -6.05 7.32
N ALA A 55 10.35 -6.85 7.08
CA ALA A 55 11.27 -7.31 8.12
C ALA A 55 12.08 -6.17 8.77
N LEU A 56 12.43 -5.13 8.00
CA LEU A 56 13.16 -3.97 8.51
C LEU A 56 12.31 -3.09 9.44
N VAL A 57 11.01 -2.93 9.16
CA VAL A 57 10.15 -1.97 9.88
C VAL A 57 9.28 -2.61 10.95
N SER A 58 8.97 -3.90 10.87
CA SER A 58 8.04 -4.58 11.79
C SER A 58 8.38 -4.39 13.27
N HIS A 59 9.67 -4.33 13.60
CA HIS A 59 10.16 -4.11 14.97
C HIS A 59 10.27 -2.64 15.39
N HIS A 60 10.04 -1.69 14.48
CA HIS A 60 10.26 -0.26 14.68
C HIS A 60 9.00 0.58 14.44
N LEU A 61 7.84 -0.06 14.31
CA LEU A 61 6.58 0.67 14.14
C LEU A 61 6.26 1.51 15.38
N PRO A 62 5.70 2.72 15.20
CA PRO A 62 5.29 3.54 16.32
C PRO A 62 4.17 2.84 17.10
N PRO A 63 4.05 3.04 18.43
CA PRO A 63 3.00 2.40 19.23
C PRO A 63 1.58 2.67 18.71
N ALA A 64 1.35 3.87 18.15
CA ALA A 64 0.07 4.22 17.54
C ALA A 64 -0.28 3.40 16.29
N ALA A 65 0.71 2.78 15.63
CA ALA A 65 0.50 1.84 14.53
C ALA A 65 0.12 0.42 15.02
N ALA A 66 0.23 0.12 16.32
CA ALA A 66 -0.22 -1.13 16.92
C ALA A 66 -1.76 -1.14 17.08
N SER A 67 -2.46 -1.03 15.95
CA SER A 67 -3.92 -1.03 15.87
C SER A 67 -4.37 -2.22 15.01
N PRO A 68 -5.47 -2.91 15.37
CA PRO A 68 -6.03 -3.96 14.53
C PRO A 68 -6.53 -3.43 13.17
N LYS A 69 -6.72 -2.10 13.03
CA LYS A 69 -7.06 -1.46 11.76
C LYS A 69 -5.88 -1.42 10.78
N LEU A 70 -4.63 -1.51 11.24
CA LEU A 70 -3.45 -1.50 10.37
C LEU A 70 -2.93 -2.92 10.19
N ARG A 71 -3.02 -3.43 8.95
CA ARG A 71 -2.45 -4.71 8.54
C ARG A 71 -1.18 -4.45 7.74
N LEU A 72 -0.16 -5.27 7.95
CA LEU A 72 1.03 -5.28 7.12
C LEU A 72 0.95 -6.49 6.19
N ARG A 73 1.28 -6.30 4.92
CA ARG A 73 1.46 -7.38 3.94
C ARG A 73 2.75 -7.13 3.16
N SER A 74 3.25 -8.18 2.53
CA SER A 74 4.43 -8.09 1.69
C SER A 74 4.19 -8.67 0.30
N ILE A 75 4.88 -8.08 -0.67
CA ILE A 75 5.20 -8.70 -1.96
C ILE A 75 6.61 -9.31 -1.88
N PRO A 76 6.93 -10.32 -2.74
CA PRO A 76 8.27 -10.90 -2.82
C PRO A 76 9.36 -9.84 -2.96
N ASN A 77 10.52 -10.10 -2.37
CA ASN A 77 11.64 -9.18 -2.54
C ASN A 77 12.26 -9.26 -3.95
N VAL A 78 11.75 -8.44 -4.86
CA VAL A 78 12.19 -8.32 -6.26
C VAL A 78 13.23 -7.20 -6.49
N LEU A 79 13.70 -6.56 -5.42
CA LEU A 79 14.57 -5.39 -5.48
C LEU A 79 15.98 -5.69 -4.95
N PRO A 80 17.01 -4.96 -5.44
CA PRO A 80 18.30 -4.90 -4.78
C PRO A 80 18.15 -4.48 -3.30
N SER A 81 18.87 -5.16 -2.40
CA SER A 81 18.73 -4.97 -0.96
C SER A 81 18.97 -3.52 -0.53
N GLU A 82 18.15 -3.01 0.39
CA GLU A 82 18.33 -1.71 1.05
C GLU A 82 19.75 -1.51 1.60
N ARG A 83 20.36 -2.57 2.12
CA ARG A 83 21.67 -2.48 2.77
C ARG A 83 22.83 -2.30 1.81
N THR A 84 22.67 -2.74 0.56
CA THR A 84 23.80 -2.83 -0.40
C THR A 84 23.57 -2.02 -1.66
N ARG A 85 22.33 -1.66 -2.01
CA ARG A 85 22.03 -0.97 -3.27
C ARG A 85 22.67 0.41 -3.39
N GLY A 86 23.08 1.03 -2.28
CA GLY A 86 23.86 2.27 -2.29
C GLY A 86 25.24 2.14 -2.95
N ALA A 87 25.74 0.91 -3.15
CA ALA A 87 26.97 0.66 -3.90
C ALA A 87 26.78 0.74 -5.44
N ASP A 88 25.54 0.67 -5.94
CA ASP A 88 25.21 0.98 -7.32
C ASP A 88 25.04 2.49 -7.46
N PHE A 89 26.14 3.19 -7.78
CA PHE A 89 26.17 4.65 -7.93
C PHE A 89 25.19 5.19 -8.97
N SER A 90 24.75 4.37 -9.93
CA SER A 90 23.78 4.79 -10.94
C SER A 90 22.33 4.72 -10.45
N GLY A 91 22.07 3.88 -9.43
CA GLY A 91 20.72 3.54 -8.97
C GLY A 91 19.83 2.89 -10.04
N PHE A 92 20.32 2.70 -11.27
CA PHE A 92 19.51 2.37 -12.43
C PHE A 92 18.87 1.00 -12.29
N SER A 93 19.61 0.03 -11.73
CA SER A 93 19.11 -1.32 -11.49
C SER A 93 17.91 -1.32 -10.54
N PHE A 94 17.97 -0.49 -9.49
CA PHE A 94 16.90 -0.36 -8.50
C PHE A 94 15.66 0.33 -9.06
N TYR A 95 15.82 1.51 -9.69
CA TYR A 95 14.66 2.22 -10.26
C TYR A 95 13.98 1.40 -11.36
N ARG A 96 14.77 0.76 -12.24
CA ARG A 96 14.23 -0.18 -13.24
C ARG A 96 13.45 -1.30 -12.59
N ALA A 97 13.98 -1.94 -11.55
CA ALA A 97 13.30 -3.03 -10.85
C ALA A 97 11.98 -2.57 -10.20
N VAL A 98 11.93 -1.36 -9.64
CA VAL A 98 10.69 -0.78 -9.10
C VAL A 98 9.63 -0.63 -10.18
N ASP A 99 10.01 -0.15 -11.37
CA ASP A 99 9.07 0.08 -12.47
C ASP A 99 8.56 -1.20 -13.13
N VAL A 100 9.37 -2.27 -13.15
CA VAL A 100 9.06 -3.46 -13.98
C VAL A 100 8.79 -4.74 -13.18
N GLU A 101 9.32 -4.87 -11.97
CA GLU A 101 9.24 -6.14 -11.21
C GLU A 101 8.21 -6.10 -10.07
N MET A 102 7.85 -4.90 -9.57
CA MET A 102 6.92 -4.77 -8.44
C MET A 102 5.43 -4.82 -8.80
N GLU A 103 5.08 -4.48 -10.05
CA GLU A 103 3.69 -4.35 -10.48
C GLU A 103 2.92 -5.67 -10.37
N ALA A 104 3.45 -6.74 -10.99
CA ALA A 104 2.76 -8.02 -11.03
C ALA A 104 2.52 -8.63 -9.63
N PRO A 105 3.52 -8.70 -8.73
CA PRO A 105 3.28 -9.23 -7.39
C PRO A 105 2.34 -8.38 -6.55
N PHE A 106 2.35 -7.05 -6.74
CA PHE A 106 1.38 -6.17 -6.08
C PHE A 106 -0.04 -6.46 -6.56
N GLU A 107 -0.23 -6.54 -7.88
CA GLU A 107 -1.53 -6.84 -8.49
C GLU A 107 -2.05 -8.23 -8.10
N GLU A 108 -1.20 -9.24 -8.04
CA GLU A 108 -1.53 -10.58 -7.54
C GLU A 108 -1.98 -10.55 -6.08
N LEU A 109 -1.29 -9.78 -5.23
CA LEU A 109 -1.66 -9.64 -3.82
C LEU A 109 -3.06 -9.03 -3.64
N LEU A 110 -3.44 -8.07 -4.50
CA LEU A 110 -4.78 -7.47 -4.49
C LEU A 110 -5.91 -8.46 -4.82
N LEU A 111 -5.58 -9.58 -5.47
CA LEU A 111 -6.53 -10.63 -5.85
C LEU A 111 -6.64 -11.76 -4.83
N THR A 112 -5.82 -11.74 -3.77
CA THR A 112 -5.87 -12.79 -2.75
C THR A 112 -7.15 -12.69 -1.93
N ASP A 113 -7.79 -13.83 -1.66
CA ASP A 113 -9.01 -13.90 -0.84
C ASP A 113 -8.79 -13.39 0.61
N ASP A 114 -7.53 -13.36 1.06
CA ASP A 114 -7.13 -12.82 2.36
C ASP A 114 -7.21 -11.28 2.47
N LEU A 115 -7.40 -10.61 1.33
CA LEU A 115 -7.52 -9.16 1.23
C LEU A 115 -9.00 -8.76 1.13
N LEU A 116 -9.42 -7.85 2.02
CA LEU A 116 -10.76 -7.29 1.95
C LEU A 116 -10.94 -6.50 0.64
N PRO A 117 -12.15 -6.38 0.08
CA PRO A 117 -12.40 -5.56 -1.10
C PRO A 117 -11.82 -4.15 -0.95
N VAL A 118 -10.86 -3.81 -1.81
CA VAL A 118 -10.10 -2.56 -1.71
C VAL A 118 -10.96 -1.40 -2.19
N SER A 119 -11.13 -0.38 -1.34
CA SER A 119 -11.91 0.81 -1.66
C SER A 119 -11.09 1.90 -2.33
N CYS A 120 -9.80 2.01 -1.99
CA CYS A 120 -8.86 2.88 -2.70
C CYS A 120 -7.41 2.47 -2.47
N ILE A 121 -6.53 2.91 -3.37
CA ILE A 121 -5.08 2.79 -3.26
C ILE A 121 -4.46 4.18 -3.03
N VAL A 122 -3.65 4.28 -1.99
CA VAL A 122 -2.75 5.42 -1.71
C VAL A 122 -1.34 4.97 -2.00
N TYR A 123 -0.60 5.72 -2.82
CA TYR A 123 0.71 5.30 -3.29
C TYR A 123 1.64 6.48 -3.51
N ASP A 124 2.94 6.22 -3.47
CA ASP A 124 3.95 7.20 -3.86
C ASP A 124 3.92 7.47 -5.36
N VAL A 125 4.02 8.74 -5.76
CA VAL A 125 3.90 9.18 -7.17
C VAL A 125 4.92 8.54 -8.11
N PHE A 126 6.04 8.04 -7.58
CA PHE A 126 7.09 7.36 -8.34
C PHE A 126 6.69 5.95 -8.79
N LEU A 127 5.62 5.37 -8.24
CA LEU A 127 5.09 4.06 -8.63
C LEU A 127 4.13 4.20 -9.81
N ARG A 128 4.71 4.42 -11.00
CA ARG A 128 3.97 4.74 -12.24
C ARG A 128 2.98 3.68 -12.70
N TRP A 129 3.13 2.44 -12.23
CA TRP A 129 2.28 1.32 -12.56
C TRP A 129 0.99 1.25 -11.73
N VAL A 130 0.91 1.91 -10.56
CA VAL A 130 -0.25 1.81 -9.66
C VAL A 130 -1.57 2.29 -10.30
N PRO A 131 -1.61 3.43 -11.03
CA PRO A 131 -2.83 3.83 -11.75
C PRO A 131 -3.34 2.76 -12.72
N GLY A 132 -2.41 2.12 -13.43
CA GLY A 132 -2.73 1.04 -14.38
C GLY A 132 -3.35 -0.16 -13.69
N VAL A 133 -2.79 -0.57 -12.54
CA VAL A 133 -3.37 -1.62 -11.69
C VAL A 133 -4.76 -1.21 -11.18
N GLY A 134 -4.89 0.00 -10.62
CA GLY A 134 -6.17 0.52 -10.11
C GLY A 134 -7.27 0.48 -11.17
N SER A 135 -6.97 0.96 -12.39
CA SER A 135 -7.87 0.91 -13.53
C SER A 135 -8.28 -0.51 -13.91
N ARG A 136 -7.33 -1.44 -14.07
CA ARG A 136 -7.62 -2.85 -14.40
C ARG A 136 -8.47 -3.56 -13.33
N ARG A 137 -8.38 -3.10 -12.08
CA ARG A 137 -9.09 -3.68 -10.93
C ARG A 137 -10.35 -2.93 -10.53
N ASN A 138 -10.71 -1.86 -11.24
CA ASN A 138 -11.83 -0.98 -10.89
C ASN A 138 -11.73 -0.42 -9.45
N ILE A 139 -10.52 -0.12 -9.00
CA ILE A 139 -10.24 0.46 -7.69
C ILE A 139 -9.86 1.94 -7.88
N PRO A 140 -10.58 2.89 -7.25
CA PRO A 140 -10.21 4.30 -7.26
C PRO A 140 -8.80 4.52 -6.69
N ASP A 141 -8.00 5.36 -7.33
CA ASP A 141 -6.72 5.82 -6.79
C ASP A 141 -6.83 7.28 -6.34
N PHE A 142 -6.21 7.63 -5.20
CA PHE A 142 -6.44 8.95 -4.58
C PHE A 142 -5.90 10.13 -5.42
N ASN A 143 -5.00 9.85 -6.36
CA ASN A 143 -4.43 10.85 -7.28
C ASN A 143 -5.38 11.23 -8.44
N GLN A 144 -6.52 10.55 -8.60
CA GLN A 144 -7.52 10.88 -9.65
C GLN A 144 -8.72 11.69 -9.15
N LEU A 145 -8.69 12.19 -7.91
CA LEU A 145 -9.80 13.00 -7.39
C LEU A 145 -9.92 14.43 -7.97
N GLU A 146 -9.11 14.80 -8.97
CA GLU A 146 -9.18 16.14 -9.59
C GLU A 146 -9.63 16.17 -11.07
N THR A 147 -9.92 15.06 -11.74
CA THR A 147 -10.17 15.09 -13.20
C THR A 147 -11.60 14.80 -13.67
N THR A 148 -12.60 14.81 -12.79
CA THR A 148 -14.00 14.55 -13.21
C THR A 148 -14.96 15.73 -13.11
N GLU A 149 -14.53 16.94 -12.72
CA GLU A 149 -15.43 18.12 -12.71
C GLU A 149 -15.34 19.04 -13.95
N GLU A 150 -14.46 18.80 -14.93
CA GLU A 150 -14.29 19.71 -16.09
C GLU A 150 -14.95 19.26 -17.42
N LEU A 151 -15.82 18.25 -17.44
CA LEU A 151 -16.52 17.85 -18.69
C LEU A 151 -18.06 18.02 -18.66
N SER A 152 -18.58 18.90 -17.81
CA SER A 152 -20.01 19.27 -17.85
C SER A 152 -20.30 20.77 -17.73
N SER A 153 -19.57 21.62 -18.47
CA SER A 153 -19.97 23.02 -18.68
C SER A 153 -19.65 23.48 -20.09
#